data_AF-A0A925B6N3-F1
#
_entry.id   AF-A0A925B6N3-F1
#
_cell.length_a   1.000
_cell.length_b   1.000
_cell.length_c   1.000
_cell.angle_alpha   90.00
_cell.angle_beta   90.00
_cell.angle_gamma   90.00
#
_symmetry.space_group_name_H-M   'P 1'
#
loop_
_entity.id
_entity.type
_entity.pdbx_description
1 polymer ?
#
loop_
_entity_poly.entity_id
_entity_poly.type
_entity_poly.pdbx_seq_one_letter_code
_entity_poly.pdbx_strand_id
1 'polypeptide(L)'
;MRQTLTQRVLVFALGWGVALLLFFPILWMVLTSFKTEVAAIATPPQVLFAPTLDSYFEVQARANYLLFALNSLVISLGGTVLALLFAVPAAYAMAFHPTKRTRGTLLWMLSTKMLPPVGVLVPIYLLFRTFGLLDTRTGLVVIYALMNLP
;
A
#
# COMPACT_ATOMS: atom_id res chain seq x y z
N MET A 1 22.65 28.51 -10.28
CA MET A 1 21.78 29.70 -10.11
C MET A 1 21.51 29.91 -8.63
N ARG A 2 21.95 31.02 -8.03
CA ARG A 2 21.70 31.32 -6.60
C ARG A 2 20.27 31.85 -6.46
N GLN A 3 19.38 31.09 -5.83
CA GLN A 3 18.00 31.54 -5.53
C GLN A 3 18.03 32.76 -4.61
N THR A 4 17.20 33.76 -4.92
CA THR A 4 17.02 34.94 -4.05
C THR A 4 16.27 34.56 -2.77
N LEU A 5 16.44 35.34 -1.70
CA LEU A 5 15.79 35.07 -0.39
C LEU A 5 14.26 34.97 -0.53
N THR A 6 13.65 35.82 -1.37
CA THR A 6 12.22 35.79 -1.70
C THR A 6 11.80 34.48 -2.37
N GLN A 7 12.59 33.96 -3.30
CA GLN A 7 12.30 32.68 -3.96
C GLN A 7 12.35 31.52 -2.97
N ARG A 8 13.29 31.53 -2.01
CA ARG A 8 13.36 30.49 -0.97
C ARG A 8 12.15 30.51 -0.05
N VAL A 9 11.73 31.69 0.39
CA VAL A 9 10.54 31.84 1.25
C VAL A 9 9.28 31.40 0.52
N LEU A 10 9.13 31.76 -0.76
CA LEU A 10 7.99 31.35 -1.58
C LEU A 10 7.96 29.83 -1.77
N VAL A 11 9.08 29.20 -2.14
CA VAL A 11 9.16 27.75 -2.29
C VAL A 11 8.87 27.04 -0.98
N PHE A 12 9.36 27.57 0.15
CA PHE A 12 9.09 27.01 1.47
C PHE A 12 7.60 27.12 1.85
N ALA A 13 6.99 28.30 1.68
CA ALA A 13 5.58 28.52 1.98
C ALA A 13 4.67 27.66 1.10
N LEU A 14 4.96 27.57 -0.21
CA LEU A 14 4.24 26.68 -1.13
C LEU A 14 4.41 25.21 -0.77
N GLY A 15 5.63 24.78 -0.43
CA GLY A 15 5.91 23.41 0.00
C GLY A 15 5.10 23.02 1.24
N TRP A 16 5.09 23.88 2.25
CA TRP A 16 4.26 23.66 3.46
C TRP A 16 2.77 23.72 3.17
N GLY A 17 2.32 24.63 2.30
CA GLY A 17 0.92 24.70 1.89
C GLY A 17 0.45 23.40 1.23
N VAL A 18 1.24 22.87 0.29
CA VAL A 18 0.95 21.58 -0.37
C VAL A 18 0.99 20.43 0.63
N ALA A 19 1.98 20.40 1.52
CA ALA A 19 2.08 19.38 2.56
C ALA A 19 0.83 19.38 3.45
N LEU A 20 0.41 20.54 3.98
CA LEU A 20 -0.77 20.65 4.82
C LEU A 20 -2.05 20.20 4.09
N LEU A 21 -2.19 20.54 2.80
CA LEU A 21 -3.32 20.11 1.98
C LEU A 21 -3.36 18.57 1.84
N LEU A 22 -2.23 17.93 1.58
CA LEU A 22 -2.15 16.47 1.46
C LEU A 22 -2.33 15.75 2.80
N PHE A 23 -1.86 16.34 3.90
CA PHE A 23 -1.99 15.76 5.24
C PHE A 23 -3.34 16.03 5.91
N PHE A 24 -4.09 17.04 5.46
CA PHE A 24 -5.36 17.42 6.07
C PHE A 24 -6.38 16.26 6.14
N PRO A 25 -6.61 15.45 5.07
CA PRO A 25 -7.51 14.30 5.17
C PRO A 25 -7.06 13.25 6.19
N ILE A 26 -5.75 13.03 6.34
CA ILE A 26 -5.18 12.10 7.32
C ILE A 26 -5.41 12.64 8.73
N LEU A 27 -5.15 13.93 8.95
CA LEU A 27 -5.44 14.59 10.23
C LEU A 27 -6.92 14.47 10.59
N TRP A 28 -7.80 14.70 9.61
CA TRP A 28 -9.24 14.60 9.81
C TRP A 28 -9.68 13.17 10.17
N MET A 29 -9.11 12.16 9.52
CA MET A 29 -9.34 10.74 9.82
C MET A 29 -8.91 10.42 11.26
N VAL A 30 -7.74 10.90 11.69
CA VAL A 30 -7.23 10.70 13.06
C VAL A 30 -8.12 11.40 14.08
N LEU A 31 -8.53 12.66 13.85
CA LEU A 31 -9.46 13.34 14.77
C LEU A 31 -10.79 12.61 14.86
N THR A 32 -11.29 12.09 13.74
CA THR A 32 -12.56 11.37 13.69
C THR A 32 -12.50 10.02 14.40
N SER A 33 -11.34 9.33 14.42
CA SER A 33 -11.21 8.05 15.13
C SER A 33 -11.29 8.17 16.65
N PHE A 34 -11.11 9.37 17.21
CA PHE A 34 -11.30 9.66 18.64
C PHE A 34 -12.68 10.24 18.97
N LYS A 35 -13.58 10.35 17.99
CA LYS A 35 -14.97 10.79 18.21
C LYS A 35 -15.86 9.58 18.54
N THR A 36 -16.96 9.85 19.25
CA THR A 36 -18.07 8.88 19.36
C THR A 36 -18.71 8.66 17.99
N GLU A 37 -19.36 7.51 17.78
CA GLU A 37 -20.02 7.19 16.50
C GLU A 37 -20.99 8.28 16.05
N VAL A 38 -21.76 8.83 16.99
CA VAL A 38 -22.73 9.92 16.75
C VAL A 38 -22.02 11.21 16.34
N ALA A 39 -20.91 11.56 16.99
CA ALA A 39 -20.16 12.78 16.68
C ALA A 39 -19.35 12.65 15.37
N ALA A 40 -18.97 11.44 14.98
CA ALA A 40 -18.24 11.17 13.73
C ALA A 40 -19.08 11.42 12.47
N ILE A 41 -20.39 11.16 12.53
CA ILE A 41 -21.33 11.35 11.40
C ILE A 41 -22.15 12.63 11.48
N ALA A 42 -21.93 13.47 12.50
CA ALA A 42 -22.73 14.67 12.75
C ALA A 42 -22.58 15.72 11.64
N THR A 43 -23.70 16.36 11.29
CA THR A 43 -23.80 17.50 10.37
C THR A 43 -24.42 18.69 11.10
N PRO A 44 -23.70 19.81 11.34
CA PRO A 44 -22.33 20.13 10.89
C PRO A 44 -21.24 19.34 11.64
N PRO A 45 -20.05 19.14 11.03
CA PRO A 45 -18.95 18.42 11.67
C PRO A 45 -18.48 19.09 12.96
N GLN A 46 -18.43 18.31 14.05
CA GLN A 46 -17.93 18.80 15.33
C GLN A 46 -16.39 18.83 15.32
N VAL A 47 -15.80 20.02 15.47
CA VAL A 47 -14.33 20.18 15.54
C VAL A 47 -13.82 20.06 16.98
N LEU A 48 -14.63 20.51 17.94
CA LEU A 48 -14.38 20.35 19.37
C LEU A 48 -15.18 19.16 19.88
N PHE A 49 -14.49 18.20 20.49
CA PHE A 49 -15.09 16.98 21.04
C PHE A 49 -14.26 16.47 22.23
N ALA A 50 -14.87 15.66 23.09
CA ALA A 50 -14.14 14.92 24.11
C ALA A 50 -13.55 13.66 23.45
N PRO A 51 -12.22 13.49 23.41
CA PRO A 51 -11.61 12.32 22.79
C PRO A 51 -11.93 11.05 23.59
N THR A 52 -12.32 9.98 22.91
CA THR A 52 -12.56 8.66 23.52
C THR A 52 -11.81 7.55 22.77
N LEU A 53 -11.63 6.41 23.44
CA LEU A 53 -11.02 5.21 22.86
C LEU A 53 -12.01 4.07 22.65
N ASP A 54 -13.30 4.31 22.91
CA ASP A 54 -14.34 3.28 22.93
C ASP A 54 -14.41 2.54 21.58
N SER A 55 -14.34 3.28 20.48
CA SER A 55 -14.32 2.75 19.12
C SER A 55 -13.19 1.73 18.90
N TYR A 56 -12.01 1.93 19.50
CA TYR A 56 -10.90 0.99 19.38
C TYR A 56 -11.15 -0.30 20.17
N PHE A 57 -11.69 -0.19 21.38
CA PHE A 57 -12.04 -1.35 22.20
C PHE A 57 -13.19 -2.16 21.57
N GLU A 58 -14.21 -1.48 21.05
CA GLU A 58 -15.33 -2.12 20.38
C GLU A 58 -14.89 -2.88 19.12
N VAL A 59 -14.07 -2.26 18.26
CA VAL A 59 -13.55 -2.89 17.04
C VAL A 59 -12.69 -4.11 17.38
N GLN A 60 -11.86 -4.02 18.42
CA GLN A 60 -11.07 -5.17 18.86
C GLN A 60 -11.95 -6.28 19.45
N ALA A 61 -12.93 -5.96 20.29
CA ALA A 61 -13.80 -6.94 20.93
C ALA A 61 -14.74 -7.65 19.94
N ARG A 62 -15.28 -6.92 18.95
CA ARG A 62 -16.25 -7.46 17.99
C ARG A 62 -15.60 -8.16 16.80
N ALA A 63 -14.50 -7.61 16.27
CA ALA A 63 -13.92 -8.07 15.02
C ALA A 63 -12.51 -8.67 15.16
N ASN A 64 -11.90 -8.65 16.35
CA ASN A 64 -10.51 -9.04 16.55
C ASN A 64 -9.56 -8.36 15.55
N TYR A 65 -9.66 -7.04 15.42
CA TYR A 65 -8.95 -6.28 14.40
C TYR A 65 -7.43 -6.51 14.38
N LEU A 66 -6.81 -6.72 15.54
CA LEU A 66 -5.39 -7.11 15.64
C LEU A 66 -5.04 -8.36 14.80
N LEU A 67 -5.94 -9.34 14.70
CA LEU A 67 -5.72 -10.51 13.85
C LEU A 67 -5.64 -10.11 12.36
N PHE A 68 -6.52 -9.23 11.90
CA PHE A 68 -6.50 -8.74 10.52
C PHE A 68 -5.28 -7.87 10.23
N ALA A 69 -4.86 -7.06 11.20
CA ALA A 69 -3.64 -6.28 11.11
C ALA A 69 -2.41 -7.19 10.99
N LEU A 70 -2.32 -8.24 11.83
CA LEU A 70 -1.23 -9.23 11.76
C LEU A 70 -1.26 -10.04 10.47
N ASN A 71 -2.44 -10.43 9.97
CA ASN A 71 -2.56 -11.09 8.67
C ASN A 71 -1.99 -10.20 7.55
N SER A 72 -2.40 -8.93 7.52
CA SER A 72 -1.92 -7.95 6.54
C SER A 72 -0.40 -7.74 6.64
N LEU A 73 0.14 -7.69 7.86
CA LEU A 73 1.58 -7.56 8.10
C LEU A 73 2.34 -8.79 7.60
N VAL A 74 1.87 -10.00 7.90
CA VAL A 74 2.48 -11.25 7.42
C VAL A 74 2.41 -11.35 5.90
N ILE A 75 1.27 -11.00 5.29
CA ILE A 75 1.08 -11.08 3.84
C ILE A 75 1.96 -10.07 3.12
N SER A 76 1.98 -8.81 3.57
CA SER A 76 2.76 -7.75 2.95
C SER A 76 4.26 -7.97 3.11
N LEU A 77 4.75 -8.22 4.33
CA LEU A 77 6.18 -8.49 4.56
C LEU A 77 6.63 -9.79 3.89
N GLY A 78 5.84 -10.86 3.99
CA GLY A 78 6.12 -12.12 3.32
C GLY A 78 6.21 -11.95 1.81
N GLY A 79 5.27 -11.22 1.22
CA GLY A 79 5.27 -10.90 -0.21
C GLY A 79 6.48 -10.05 -0.63
N THR A 80 6.86 -9.04 0.17
CA THR A 80 8.04 -8.21 -0.10
C THR A 80 9.34 -9.01 -0.01
N VAL A 81 9.51 -9.81 1.04
CA VAL A 81 10.70 -10.65 1.21
C VAL A 81 10.83 -11.65 0.06
N LEU A 82 9.73 -12.32 -0.30
CA LEU A 82 9.71 -13.27 -1.40
C LEU A 82 10.00 -12.58 -2.74
N ALA A 83 9.41 -11.40 -2.99
CA ALA A 83 9.71 -10.63 -4.19
C ALA A 83 11.19 -10.21 -4.26
N LEU A 84 11.77 -9.71 -3.17
CA LEU A 84 13.18 -9.33 -3.14
C LEU A 84 14.12 -10.51 -3.37
N LEU A 85 13.78 -11.68 -2.83
CA LEU A 85 14.55 -12.92 -3.02
C LEU A 85 14.77 -13.23 -4.51
N PHE A 86 13.77 -13.00 -5.36
CA PHE A 86 13.86 -13.24 -6.80
C PHE A 86 14.29 -11.99 -7.59
N ALA A 87 13.79 -10.81 -7.22
CA ALA A 87 14.05 -9.57 -7.92
C ALA A 87 15.52 -9.14 -7.84
N VAL A 88 16.15 -9.27 -6.66
CA VAL A 88 17.52 -8.78 -6.44
C VAL A 88 18.53 -9.54 -7.30
N PRO A 89 18.56 -10.89 -7.32
CA PRO A 89 19.46 -11.64 -8.21
C PRO A 89 19.17 -11.39 -9.69
N ALA A 90 17.89 -11.32 -10.07
CA ALA A 90 17.49 -11.05 -11.46
C ALA A 90 17.95 -9.67 -11.93
N ALA A 91 17.74 -8.64 -11.11
CA ALA A 91 18.18 -7.28 -11.39
C ALA A 91 19.72 -7.19 -11.43
N TYR A 92 20.41 -7.85 -10.50
CA TYR A 92 21.88 -7.90 -10.49
C TYR A 92 22.44 -8.51 -11.78
N ALA A 93 21.92 -9.66 -12.21
CA ALA A 93 22.34 -10.31 -13.44
C ALA A 93 22.12 -9.41 -14.67
N MET A 94 20.96 -8.75 -14.74
CA MET A 94 20.63 -7.88 -15.88
C MET A 94 21.40 -6.55 -15.89
N ALA A 95 21.73 -6.00 -14.72
CA ALA A 95 22.46 -4.73 -14.61
C ALA A 95 23.96 -4.88 -14.86
N PHE A 96 24.57 -5.95 -14.32
CA PHE A 96 26.03 -6.13 -14.39
C PHE A 96 26.49 -7.10 -15.49
N HIS A 97 25.63 -8.01 -15.95
CA HIS A 97 25.95 -8.99 -16.98
C HIS A 97 24.90 -8.98 -18.12
N PRO A 98 24.68 -7.84 -18.80
CA PRO A 98 23.67 -7.75 -19.84
C PRO A 98 24.00 -8.66 -21.02
N THR A 99 22.98 -9.39 -21.48
CA THR A 99 23.06 -10.22 -22.69
C THR A 99 22.27 -9.56 -23.83
N LYS A 100 22.41 -10.09 -25.05
CA LYS A 100 21.62 -9.62 -26.22
C LYS A 100 20.09 -9.67 -25.98
N ARG A 101 19.61 -10.48 -25.03
CA ARG A 101 18.18 -10.65 -24.71
C ARG A 101 17.69 -9.72 -23.60
N THR A 102 18.57 -9.11 -22.80
CA THR A 102 18.20 -8.32 -21.61
C THR A 102 17.17 -7.24 -21.92
N ARG A 103 17.37 -6.47 -22.99
CA ARG A 103 16.42 -5.43 -23.41
C ARG A 103 15.03 -6.00 -23.75
N GLY A 104 14.99 -7.13 -24.46
CA GLY A 104 13.72 -7.79 -24.82
C GLY A 104 12.98 -8.32 -23.60
N THR A 105 13.71 -8.97 -22.67
CA THR A 105 13.13 -9.49 -21.41
C THR A 105 12.58 -8.36 -20.54
N LEU A 106 13.32 -7.25 -20.38
CA LEU A 106 12.85 -6.10 -19.60
C LEU A 106 11.60 -5.45 -20.21
N LEU A 107 11.53 -5.34 -21.54
CA LEU A 107 10.35 -4.83 -22.23
C LEU A 107 9.14 -5.77 -22.07
N TRP A 108 9.37 -7.08 -22.11
CA TRP A 108 8.33 -8.08 -21.88
C TRP A 108 7.77 -8.02 -20.44
N MET A 109 8.65 -7.98 -19.43
CA MET A 109 8.29 -7.80 -18.01
C MET A 109 7.52 -6.48 -17.78
N LEU A 110 7.95 -5.38 -18.42
CA LEU A 110 7.21 -4.12 -18.33
C LEU A 110 5.79 -4.24 -18.91
N SER A 111 5.64 -4.95 -20.02
CA SER A 111 4.33 -5.14 -20.67
C SER A 111 3.36 -5.94 -19.80
N THR A 112 3.84 -6.96 -19.09
CA THR A 112 3.02 -7.77 -18.18
C THR A 112 2.48 -6.94 -17.00
N LYS A 113 3.20 -5.89 -16.58
CA LYS A 113 2.75 -4.96 -15.53
C LYS A 113 1.66 -3.97 -15.99
N MET A 114 1.53 -3.74 -17.29
CA MET A 114 0.48 -2.86 -17.85
C MET A 114 -0.84 -3.60 -18.13
N LEU A 115 -0.83 -4.94 -18.00
CA LEU A 115 -2.03 -5.74 -18.18
C LEU A 115 -3.06 -5.43 -17.07
N PRO A 116 -4.35 -5.25 -17.40
CA PRO A 116 -5.37 -5.03 -16.38
C PRO A 116 -5.48 -6.24 -15.44
N PRO A 117 -5.37 -6.05 -14.10
CA PRO A 117 -5.41 -7.14 -13.13
C PRO A 117 -6.67 -8.01 -13.20
N VAL A 118 -7.80 -7.39 -13.57
CA VAL A 118 -9.10 -8.07 -13.73
C VAL A 118 -9.04 -9.18 -14.77
N GLY A 119 -8.22 -9.03 -15.82
CA GLY A 119 -8.07 -10.02 -16.88
C GLY A 119 -7.39 -11.33 -16.45
N VAL A 120 -6.63 -11.31 -15.34
CA VAL A 120 -5.88 -12.48 -14.84
C VAL A 120 -6.55 -13.12 -13.61
N LEU A 121 -7.57 -12.47 -13.06
CA LEU A 121 -8.19 -12.90 -11.81
C LEU A 121 -8.82 -14.30 -11.92
N VAL A 122 -9.53 -14.60 -13.01
CA VAL A 122 -10.16 -15.90 -13.23
C VAL A 122 -9.13 -17.03 -13.36
N PRO A 123 -8.08 -16.92 -14.21
CA PRO A 123 -7.01 -17.90 -14.25
C PRO A 123 -6.33 -18.13 -12.89
N ILE A 124 -6.00 -17.06 -12.17
CA ILE A 124 -5.36 -17.17 -10.83
C ILE A 124 -6.28 -17.89 -9.86
N TYR A 125 -7.57 -17.57 -9.85
CA TYR A 125 -8.56 -18.24 -9.02
C TYR A 125 -8.62 -19.74 -9.30
N LEU A 126 -8.65 -20.15 -10.57
CA LEU A 126 -8.69 -21.57 -10.94
C LEU A 126 -7.41 -22.32 -10.52
N LEU A 127 -6.23 -21.70 -10.68
CA LEU A 127 -4.97 -22.26 -10.20
C LEU A 127 -5.01 -22.44 -8.68
N PHE A 128 -5.40 -21.40 -7.95
CA PHE A 128 -5.41 -21.43 -6.48
C PHE A 128 -6.45 -22.43 -5.94
N ARG A 129 -7.60 -22.57 -6.62
CA ARG A 129 -8.58 -23.61 -6.34
C ARG A 129 -7.99 -25.00 -6.52
N THR A 130 -7.27 -25.22 -7.62
CA THR A 130 -6.68 -26.53 -7.95
C THR A 130 -5.58 -26.91 -6.95
N PHE A 131 -4.75 -25.94 -6.54
CA PHE A 131 -3.68 -26.14 -5.56
C PHE A 131 -4.14 -26.07 -4.10
N GLY A 132 -5.45 -25.85 -3.83
CA GLY A 132 -5.97 -25.73 -2.47
C GLY A 132 -5.44 -24.51 -1.71
N LEU A 133 -5.04 -23.46 -2.41
CA LEU A 133 -4.49 -22.21 -1.86
C LEU A 133 -5.57 -21.13 -1.61
N LEU A 134 -6.83 -21.43 -1.90
CA LEU A 134 -7.94 -20.53 -1.60
C LEU A 134 -8.05 -20.29 -0.09
N ASP A 135 -8.32 -19.04 0.28
CA ASP A 135 -8.47 -18.59 1.67
C ASP A 135 -7.23 -18.84 2.55
N THR A 136 -6.04 -18.89 1.94
CA THR A 136 -4.77 -19.06 2.66
C THR A 136 -3.90 -17.80 2.63
N ARG A 137 -3.20 -17.55 3.74
CA ARG A 137 -2.19 -16.47 3.83
C ARG A 137 -1.04 -16.70 2.84
N THR A 138 -0.64 -17.97 2.66
CA THR A 138 0.42 -18.37 1.73
C THR A 138 0.06 -18.06 0.29
N GLY A 139 -1.19 -18.33 -0.12
CA GLY A 139 -1.69 -17.93 -1.43
C GLY A 139 -1.56 -16.42 -1.65
N LEU A 140 -2.01 -15.62 -0.68
CA LEU A 140 -1.93 -14.16 -0.77
C LEU A 140 -0.48 -13.64 -0.81
N VAL A 141 0.43 -14.24 -0.02
CA VAL A 141 1.87 -13.91 -0.08
C VAL A 141 2.44 -14.12 -1.48
N VAL A 142 2.10 -15.25 -2.12
CA VAL A 142 2.55 -15.54 -3.49
C VAL A 142 1.99 -14.54 -4.48
N ILE A 143 0.70 -14.20 -4.41
CA ILE A 143 0.09 -13.18 -5.29
C ILE A 143 0.79 -11.83 -5.09
N TYR A 144 0.97 -11.39 -3.85
CA TYR A 144 1.60 -10.11 -3.55
C TYR A 144 3.05 -10.08 -4.05
N ALA A 145 3.79 -11.18 -3.94
CA ALA A 145 5.14 -11.28 -4.49
C ALA A 145 5.11 -11.14 -6.03
N LEU A 146 4.24 -11.88 -6.72
CA LEU A 146 4.12 -11.85 -8.18
C LEU A 146 3.65 -10.50 -8.70
N MET A 147 2.78 -9.78 -7.99
CA MET A 147 2.33 -8.43 -8.37
C MET A 147 3.44 -7.38 -8.24
N ASN A 148 4.39 -7.60 -7.32
CA ASN A 148 5.51 -6.69 -7.10
C ASN A 148 6.71 -6.98 -8.01
N LEU A 149 6.81 -8.21 -8.54
CA LEU A 149 7.77 -8.56 -9.58
C LEU A 149 7.29 -8.00 -10.94
N PRO A 150 8.13 -7.21 -11.66
CA PRO A 150 7.85 -6.91 -13.07
C PRO A 150 7.98 -8.18 -13.93
#